data_AF-A0A2G6NP36-F1
#
_entry.id   AF-A0A2G6NP36-F1
#
_cell.length_a   1.000
_cell.length_b   1.000
_cell.length_c   1.000
_cell.angle_alpha   90.00
_cell.angle_beta   90.00
_cell.angle_gamma   90.00
#
_symmetry.space_group_name_H-M   'P 1'
#
loop_
_entity.id
_entity.type
_entity.pdbx_description
1 polymer ?
#
loop_
_entity_poly.entity_id
_entity_poly.type
_entity_poly.pdbx_seq_one_letter_code
_entity_poly.pdbx_strand_id
1 'polypeptide(L)'
;MKFFHYVIVFLFLFPDVALAHRFIMAAWIEGQEVCVTSAFSDGSAPYGATIEIFAVGGVEPLVVGKTDENGQYSCAIPKNTALRIRGDAGMGHQGEKIISKEEVAAAFAPPSPELAVKAENATVSSSEGGMPSPQTASGSAVLAMDSAELSRIVEAAVEKKLRPVVRQLATAEQHRGIDIRDIFSGLGYILGLVGLGTYMGYRQRKNRRK
;
A
#
# COMPACT_ATOMS: atom_id res chain seq x y z
N MET A 1 24.69 31.97 36.69
CA MET A 1 24.90 31.99 35.22
C MET A 1 24.82 30.62 34.55
N LYS A 2 25.35 29.52 35.14
CA LYS A 2 25.27 28.16 34.55
C LYS A 2 23.83 27.63 34.38
N PHE A 3 22.94 27.92 35.35
CA PHE A 3 21.53 27.51 35.29
C PHE A 3 20.77 28.15 34.11
N PHE A 4 21.07 29.42 33.80
CA PHE A 4 20.49 30.13 32.66
C PHE A 4 20.90 29.52 31.32
N HIS A 5 22.14 29.01 31.21
CA HIS A 5 22.60 28.29 30.02
C HIS A 5 21.88 26.95 29.84
N TYR A 6 21.60 26.21 30.92
CA TYR A 6 20.84 24.96 30.84
C TYR A 6 19.38 25.19 30.44
N VAL A 7 18.75 26.27 30.91
CA VAL A 7 17.37 26.63 30.53
C VAL A 7 17.29 27.06 29.06
N ILE A 8 18.25 27.85 28.58
CA ILE A 8 18.32 28.24 27.16
C ILE A 8 18.55 27.02 26.27
N VAL A 9 19.48 26.13 26.63
CA VAL A 9 19.72 24.89 25.87
C VAL A 9 18.46 24.02 25.85
N PHE A 10 17.76 23.87 26.99
CA PHE A 10 16.53 23.11 27.07
C PHE A 10 15.39 23.68 26.22
N LEU A 11 15.30 25.02 26.08
CA LEU A 11 14.31 25.68 25.25
C LEU A 11 14.52 25.40 23.74
N PHE A 12 15.77 25.18 23.30
CA PHE A 12 16.10 24.81 21.92
C PHE A 12 15.97 23.31 21.61
N LEU A 13 15.65 22.47 22.61
CA LEU A 13 15.45 21.03 22.42
C LEU A 13 14.02 20.64 22.04
N PHE A 14 13.07 21.58 21.99
CA PHE A 14 11.72 21.33 21.52
C PHE A 14 11.62 21.75 20.05
N PRO A 15 11.74 20.80 19.09
CA PRO A 15 11.39 21.12 17.72
C PRO A 15 9.90 21.45 17.66
N ASP A 16 9.55 22.50 16.91
CA ASP A 16 8.16 22.78 16.57
C ASP A 16 7.59 21.57 15.82
N VAL A 17 6.35 21.20 16.13
CA VAL A 17 5.64 20.16 15.40
C VAL A 17 5.29 20.73 14.03
N ALA A 18 6.17 20.54 13.05
CA ALA A 18 5.90 20.93 11.69
C ALA A 18 4.70 20.09 11.19
N LEU A 19 3.56 20.75 11.00
CA LEU A 19 2.40 20.21 10.29
C LEU A 19 2.76 20.09 8.80
N ALA A 20 3.59 19.10 8.49
CA ALA A 20 3.95 18.76 7.13
C ALA A 20 2.69 18.22 6.43
N HIS A 21 2.23 18.96 5.42
CA HIS A 21 1.17 18.49 4.53
C HIS A 21 1.72 17.28 3.79
N ARG A 22 1.10 16.12 4.00
CA ARG A 22 1.62 14.87 3.45
C ARG A 22 1.09 14.71 2.04
N PHE A 23 1.99 14.53 1.08
CA PHE A 23 1.65 14.08 -0.26
C PHE A 23 1.40 12.57 -0.22
N ILE A 24 0.22 12.16 -0.65
CA ILE A 24 -0.22 10.78 -0.70
C ILE A 24 -0.32 10.39 -2.17
N MET A 25 0.27 9.26 -2.52
CA MET A 25 0.22 8.73 -3.87
C MET A 25 0.01 7.22 -3.83
N ALA A 26 -0.86 6.75 -4.71
CA ALA A 26 -1.02 5.35 -5.02
C ALA A 26 -0.87 5.15 -6.53
N ALA A 27 -0.28 4.02 -6.91
CA ALA A 27 -0.16 3.59 -8.28
C ALA A 27 -0.46 2.09 -8.38
N TRP A 28 -1.12 1.69 -9.46
CA TRP A 28 -1.51 0.32 -9.76
C TRP A 28 -1.60 0.13 -11.27
N ILE A 29 -1.75 -1.12 -11.71
CA ILE A 29 -2.05 -1.42 -13.10
C ILE A 29 -3.53 -1.66 -13.31
N GLU A 30 -4.08 -1.06 -14.36
CA GLU A 30 -5.45 -1.25 -14.80
C GLU A 30 -5.45 -1.59 -16.30
N GLY A 31 -5.69 -2.87 -16.63
CA GLY A 31 -5.53 -3.35 -18.00
C GLY A 31 -4.08 -3.22 -18.45
N GLN A 32 -3.82 -2.45 -19.52
CA GLN A 32 -2.47 -2.17 -20.04
C GLN A 32 -1.96 -0.77 -19.70
N GLU A 33 -2.57 -0.12 -18.70
CA GLU A 33 -2.19 1.20 -18.24
C GLU A 33 -1.64 1.16 -16.81
N VAL A 34 -0.66 2.01 -16.55
CA VAL A 34 -0.29 2.42 -15.20
C VAL A 34 -1.22 3.56 -14.81
N CYS A 35 -1.94 3.39 -13.72
CA CYS A 35 -2.79 4.42 -13.14
C CYS A 35 -2.17 4.96 -11.87
N VAL A 36 -2.26 6.27 -11.68
CA VAL A 36 -1.75 7.00 -10.52
C VAL A 36 -2.87 7.89 -10.01
N THR A 37 -3.03 7.90 -8.68
CA THR A 37 -3.82 8.91 -7.99
C THR A 37 -2.98 9.53 -6.89
N SER A 38 -3.21 10.81 -6.65
CA SER A 38 -2.52 11.57 -5.62
C SER A 38 -3.47 12.53 -4.92
N ALA A 39 -3.17 12.80 -3.65
CA ALA A 39 -3.93 13.70 -2.80
C ALA A 39 -3.01 14.29 -1.72
N PHE A 40 -3.41 15.43 -1.17
CA PHE A 40 -2.82 15.94 0.07
C PHE A 40 -3.53 15.36 1.30
N SER A 41 -2.93 15.52 2.47
CA SER A 41 -3.47 15.01 3.74
C SER A 41 -4.86 15.54 4.12
N ASP A 42 -5.25 16.69 3.58
CA ASP A 42 -6.58 17.30 3.73
C ASP A 42 -7.61 16.77 2.71
N GLY A 43 -7.18 15.86 1.82
CA GLY A 43 -7.99 15.27 0.75
C GLY A 43 -8.04 16.10 -0.53
N SER A 44 -7.40 17.27 -0.58
CA SER A 44 -7.36 18.08 -1.80
C SER A 44 -6.49 17.42 -2.87
N ALA A 45 -6.91 17.53 -4.13
CA ALA A 45 -6.23 16.94 -5.26
C ALA A 45 -5.14 17.88 -5.81
N PRO A 46 -3.89 17.43 -5.97
CA PRO A 46 -2.83 18.22 -6.57
C PRO A 46 -3.01 18.28 -8.09
N TYR A 47 -3.35 19.45 -8.61
CA TYR A 47 -3.39 19.71 -10.05
C TYR A 47 -1.98 19.95 -10.60
N GLY A 48 -1.63 19.25 -11.69
CA GLY A 48 -0.36 19.48 -12.39
C GLY A 48 0.88 18.97 -11.66
N ALA A 49 0.74 18.08 -10.67
CA ALA A 49 1.86 17.39 -10.06
C ALA A 49 2.57 16.52 -11.11
N THR A 50 3.90 16.53 -11.08
CA THR A 50 4.72 15.79 -12.04
C THR A 50 4.76 14.32 -11.66
N ILE A 51 4.42 13.44 -12.60
CA ILE A 51 4.52 12.00 -12.45
C ILE A 51 5.64 11.49 -13.34
N GLU A 52 6.63 10.83 -12.74
CA GLU A 52 7.78 10.24 -13.42
C GLU A 52 7.78 8.73 -13.22
N ILE A 53 7.86 7.96 -14.31
CA ILE A 53 7.88 6.49 -14.26
C ILE A 53 9.25 6.00 -14.68
N PHE A 54 9.93 5.25 -13.83
CA PHE A 54 11.25 4.69 -14.05
C PHE A 54 11.18 3.17 -14.12
N ALA A 55 12.08 2.54 -14.87
CA ALA A 55 12.43 1.16 -14.55
C ALA A 55 13.16 1.14 -13.19
N VAL A 56 12.94 0.12 -12.36
CA VAL A 56 13.69 -0.01 -11.10
C VAL A 56 15.20 -0.08 -11.41
N GLY A 57 15.98 0.78 -10.74
CA GLY A 57 17.43 0.96 -10.97
C GLY A 57 17.79 1.94 -12.11
N GLY A 58 16.80 2.42 -12.87
CA GLY A 58 16.98 3.45 -13.89
C GLY A 58 17.07 4.87 -13.30
N VAL A 59 17.93 5.69 -13.90
CA VAL A 59 18.11 7.11 -13.53
C VAL A 59 17.18 8.02 -14.34
N GLU A 60 16.96 7.70 -15.61
CA GLU A 60 16.09 8.48 -16.49
C GLU A 60 14.65 7.96 -16.50
N PRO A 61 13.65 8.85 -16.51
CA PRO A 61 12.25 8.45 -16.59
C PRO A 61 11.93 7.89 -17.98
N LEU A 62 11.21 6.78 -17.99
CA LEU A 62 10.61 6.19 -19.20
C LEU A 62 9.46 7.06 -19.72
N VAL A 63 8.68 7.64 -18.80
CA VAL A 63 7.54 8.51 -19.07
C VAL A 63 7.50 9.62 -18.03
N VAL A 64 7.16 10.83 -18.48
CA VAL A 64 6.85 11.98 -17.63
C VAL A 64 5.48 12.51 -18.00
N GLY A 65 4.65 12.76 -17.00
CA GLY A 65 3.30 13.29 -17.15
C GLY A 65 2.91 14.23 -16.03
N LYS A 66 1.65 14.67 -16.06
CA LYS A 66 1.08 15.55 -15.04
C LYS A 66 -0.30 15.08 -14.61
N THR A 67 -0.61 15.26 -13.34
CA THR A 67 -1.95 14.97 -12.81
C THR A 67 -2.99 15.96 -13.31
N ASP A 68 -4.22 15.48 -13.46
CA ASP A 68 -5.40 16.26 -13.79
C ASP A 68 -5.99 16.99 -12.55
N GLU A 69 -7.15 17.63 -12.72
CA GLU A 69 -7.87 18.35 -11.65
C GLU A 69 -8.32 17.43 -10.49
N ASN A 70 -8.38 16.12 -10.73
CA ASN A 70 -8.72 15.12 -9.73
C ASN A 70 -7.48 14.46 -9.12
N GLY A 71 -6.27 14.96 -9.41
CA GLY A 71 -5.02 14.41 -8.89
C GLY A 71 -4.64 13.07 -9.53
N GLN A 72 -5.22 12.75 -10.69
CA GLN A 72 -5.05 11.47 -11.37
C GLN A 72 -4.18 11.59 -12.61
N TYR A 73 -3.49 10.51 -12.94
CA TYR A 73 -2.72 10.37 -14.17
C TYR A 73 -2.75 8.91 -14.63
N SER A 74 -2.86 8.66 -15.93
CA SER A 74 -2.65 7.33 -16.49
C SER A 74 -1.82 7.37 -17.77
N CYS A 75 -1.10 6.29 -18.02
CA CYS A 75 -0.39 6.09 -19.28
C CYS A 75 -0.24 4.61 -19.60
N ALA A 76 -0.01 4.27 -20.86
CA ALA A 76 0.34 2.89 -21.25
C ALA A 76 1.60 2.41 -20.50
N ILE A 77 1.65 1.12 -20.17
CA ILE A 77 2.81 0.52 -19.51
C ILE A 77 4.04 0.67 -20.43
N PRO A 78 5.08 1.43 -20.03
CA PRO A 78 6.17 1.78 -20.94
C PRO A 78 7.15 0.62 -21.16
N LYS A 79 7.22 -0.32 -20.21
CA LYS A 79 8.16 -1.44 -20.26
C LYS A 79 7.69 -2.59 -19.36
N ASN A 80 7.85 -3.83 -19.83
CA ASN A 80 7.56 -5.03 -19.05
C ASN A 80 8.70 -5.34 -18.04
N THR A 81 8.77 -4.54 -16.98
CA THR A 81 9.74 -4.66 -15.88
C THR A 81 9.15 -4.05 -14.62
N ALA A 82 9.77 -4.23 -13.45
CA ALA A 82 9.36 -3.53 -12.24
C ALA A 82 9.48 -2.01 -12.45
N LEU A 83 8.45 -1.27 -12.05
CA LEU A 83 8.36 0.18 -12.25
C LEU A 83 8.44 0.90 -10.91
N ARG A 84 9.19 2.00 -10.89
CA ARG A 84 9.24 2.95 -9.78
C ARG A 84 8.56 4.23 -10.24
N ILE A 85 7.44 4.58 -9.64
CA ILE A 85 6.65 5.77 -9.96
C ILE A 85 6.93 6.80 -8.88
N ARG A 86 7.35 8.00 -9.30
CA ARG A 86 7.56 9.15 -8.42
C ARG A 86 6.55 10.24 -8.76
N GLY A 87 5.87 10.75 -7.76
CA GLY A 87 5.03 11.93 -7.85
C GLY A 87 5.68 13.12 -7.14
N ASP A 88 5.61 14.30 -7.76
CA ASP A 88 6.12 15.55 -7.22
C ASP A 88 5.12 16.70 -7.43
N ALA A 89 4.53 17.17 -6.33
CA ALA A 89 3.64 18.34 -6.30
C ALA A 89 4.37 19.65 -5.93
N GLY A 90 5.71 19.63 -5.84
CA GLY A 90 6.55 20.78 -5.51
C GLY A 90 6.67 21.05 -4.01
N MET A 91 7.57 21.97 -3.64
CA MET A 91 7.81 22.38 -2.24
C MET A 91 8.09 21.20 -1.27
N GLY A 92 8.66 20.10 -1.77
CA GLY A 92 8.95 18.91 -0.98
C GLY A 92 7.79 17.90 -0.86
N HIS A 93 6.65 18.15 -1.52
CA HIS A 93 5.52 17.22 -1.60
C HIS A 93 5.79 16.13 -2.62
N GLN A 94 6.46 15.06 -2.19
CA GLN A 94 6.84 13.95 -3.04
C GLN A 94 6.39 12.60 -2.47
N GLY A 95 6.12 11.67 -3.36
CA GLY A 95 5.74 10.30 -3.03
C GLY A 95 6.31 9.32 -4.04
N GLU A 96 6.54 8.09 -3.61
CA GLU A 96 7.04 7.02 -4.47
C GLU A 96 6.24 5.73 -4.27
N LYS A 97 6.01 5.02 -5.37
CA LYS A 97 5.40 3.68 -5.37
C LYS A 97 6.17 2.77 -6.32
N ILE A 98 6.44 1.56 -5.86
CA ILE A 98 7.00 0.50 -6.71
C ILE A 98 5.85 -0.45 -7.10
N ILE A 99 5.76 -0.74 -8.39
CA ILE A 99 4.93 -1.81 -8.96
C ILE A 99 5.86 -2.94 -9.36
N SER A 100 5.58 -4.15 -8.89
CA SER A 100 6.46 -5.29 -9.10
C SER A 100 6.45 -5.76 -10.55
N LYS A 101 7.48 -6.51 -10.95
CA LYS A 101 7.53 -7.08 -12.30
C LYS A 101 6.39 -8.06 -12.54
N GLU A 102 5.97 -8.79 -11.52
CA GLU A 102 4.89 -9.77 -11.58
C GLU A 102 3.55 -9.09 -11.89
N GLU A 103 3.25 -7.96 -11.22
CA GLU A 103 2.06 -7.16 -11.49
C GLU A 103 2.08 -6.59 -12.91
N VAL A 104 3.24 -6.08 -13.36
CA VAL A 104 3.44 -5.59 -14.73
C VAL A 104 3.29 -6.71 -15.76
N ALA A 105 3.83 -7.90 -15.51
CA ALA A 105 3.75 -9.03 -16.41
C ALA A 105 2.31 -9.57 -16.52
N ALA A 106 1.55 -9.56 -15.42
CA ALA A 106 0.15 -9.97 -15.40
C ALA A 106 -0.72 -9.14 -16.37
N ALA A 107 -0.38 -7.86 -16.58
CA ALA A 107 -1.03 -6.97 -17.53
C ALA A 107 -0.91 -7.41 -19.00
N PHE A 108 0.15 -8.15 -19.34
CA PHE A 108 0.42 -8.66 -20.68
C PHE A 108 0.06 -10.13 -20.85
N ALA A 109 -0.29 -10.83 -19.76
CA ALA A 109 -0.78 -12.18 -19.85
C ALA A 109 -2.20 -12.16 -20.47
N PRO A 110 -2.53 -13.09 -21.37
CA PRO A 110 -3.94 -13.29 -21.70
C PRO A 110 -4.71 -13.60 -20.41
N PRO A 111 -5.98 -13.20 -20.28
CA PRO A 111 -6.81 -13.56 -19.14
C PRO A 111 -6.96 -15.09 -19.12
N SER A 112 -6.04 -15.76 -18.42
CA SER A 112 -6.00 -17.20 -18.28
C SER A 112 -6.68 -17.56 -16.96
N PRO A 113 -7.76 -18.35 -17.00
CA PRO A 113 -8.52 -18.73 -15.82
C PRO A 113 -7.79 -19.86 -15.08
N GLU A 114 -6.65 -19.59 -14.43
CA GLU A 114 -5.97 -20.66 -13.68
C GLU A 114 -5.01 -20.15 -12.59
N LEU A 115 -5.51 -19.39 -11.62
CA LEU A 115 -4.87 -19.25 -10.30
C LEU A 115 -5.94 -19.23 -9.20
N ALA A 116 -6.71 -20.32 -9.12
CA ALA A 116 -7.53 -20.63 -7.97
C ALA A 116 -7.31 -22.09 -7.55
N VAL A 117 -6.05 -22.51 -7.37
CA VAL A 117 -5.74 -23.76 -6.67
C VAL A 117 -4.42 -23.60 -5.90
N LYS A 118 -4.52 -23.31 -4.59
CA LYS A 118 -3.92 -24.14 -3.51
C LYS A 118 -4.05 -23.48 -2.12
N ALA A 119 -5.14 -23.81 -1.44
CA ALA A 119 -5.26 -24.06 0.00
C ALA A 119 -6.71 -24.54 0.20
N GLU A 120 -7.06 -25.66 0.81
CA GLU A 120 -6.36 -26.76 1.45
C GLU A 120 -7.43 -27.85 1.58
N ASN A 121 -7.12 -29.07 1.15
CA ASN A 121 -8.01 -30.21 1.31
C ASN A 121 -7.51 -31.06 2.49
N ALA A 122 -8.29 -31.08 3.57
CA ALA A 122 -8.27 -32.03 4.67
C ALA A 122 -9.68 -31.95 5.31
N THR A 123 -10.50 -32.97 5.48
CA THR A 123 -10.34 -34.42 5.41
C THR A 123 -11.74 -35.03 5.23
N VAL A 124 -11.75 -36.12 4.47
CA VAL A 124 -12.78 -37.15 4.22
C VAL A 124 -13.72 -37.47 5.39
N SER A 125 -15.02 -37.63 5.11
CA SER A 125 -15.80 -38.78 5.63
C SER A 125 -17.02 -39.08 4.75
N SER A 126 -17.04 -40.31 4.24
CA SER A 126 -18.02 -40.91 3.34
C SER A 126 -19.33 -41.30 4.04
N SER A 127 -20.43 -41.34 3.29
CA SER A 127 -21.53 -42.29 3.50
C SER A 127 -22.28 -42.51 2.17
N GLU A 128 -22.50 -43.78 1.87
CA GLU A 128 -22.91 -44.41 0.62
C GLU A 128 -24.40 -44.25 0.27
N GLY A 129 -24.75 -44.51 -1.00
CA GLY A 129 -26.05 -45.13 -1.30
C GLY A 129 -26.60 -44.94 -2.71
N GLY A 130 -26.40 -45.93 -3.59
CA GLY A 130 -27.46 -46.42 -4.50
C GLY A 130 -27.61 -45.80 -5.90
N MET A 131 -27.22 -46.56 -6.92
CA MET A 131 -27.69 -46.53 -8.33
C MET A 131 -28.82 -47.60 -8.44
N PRO A 132 -29.79 -47.60 -9.40
CA PRO A 132 -29.57 -47.25 -10.83
C PRO A 132 -30.70 -46.60 -11.66
N SER A 133 -30.26 -45.88 -12.72
CA SER A 133 -30.70 -45.72 -14.15
C SER A 133 -32.11 -46.16 -14.65
N PRO A 134 -32.61 -45.81 -15.87
CA PRO A 134 -32.27 -44.76 -16.89
C PRO A 134 -33.50 -43.96 -17.42
N GLN A 135 -33.31 -42.85 -18.19
CA GLN A 135 -33.98 -42.55 -19.49
C GLN A 135 -33.78 -41.11 -20.05
N THR A 136 -33.29 -41.07 -21.30
CA THR A 136 -33.75 -40.31 -22.50
C THR A 136 -33.73 -38.76 -22.59
N ALA A 137 -32.76 -38.30 -23.39
CA ALA A 137 -32.79 -37.31 -24.49
C ALA A 137 -33.14 -35.81 -24.31
N SER A 138 -32.22 -35.01 -24.88
CA SER A 138 -32.40 -33.75 -25.62
C SER A 138 -32.82 -32.49 -24.86
N GLY A 139 -31.86 -31.56 -24.75
CA GLY A 139 -32.12 -30.17 -24.37
C GLY A 139 -31.02 -29.53 -23.52
N SER A 140 -29.74 -29.64 -23.89
CA SER A 140 -28.66 -29.00 -23.12
C SER A 140 -27.52 -28.54 -24.02
N ALA A 141 -27.82 -27.56 -24.89
CA ALA A 141 -26.79 -26.84 -25.63
C ALA A 141 -26.98 -25.31 -25.60
N VAL A 142 -28.09 -24.80 -25.04
CA VAL A 142 -28.38 -23.36 -24.97
C VAL A 142 -28.13 -22.78 -23.58
N LEU A 143 -28.09 -23.61 -22.52
CA LEU A 143 -27.91 -23.14 -21.14
C LEU A 143 -26.46 -23.19 -20.63
N ALA A 144 -25.53 -23.79 -21.40
CA ALA A 144 -24.12 -23.88 -21.01
C ALA A 144 -23.27 -22.68 -21.47
N MET A 145 -23.77 -21.88 -22.42
CA MET A 145 -23.12 -20.62 -22.85
C MET A 145 -23.39 -19.46 -21.89
N ASP A 146 -24.42 -19.58 -21.04
CA ASP A 146 -24.92 -18.48 -20.21
C ASP A 146 -24.14 -18.33 -18.89
N SER A 147 -23.74 -19.42 -18.23
CA SER A 147 -23.13 -19.33 -16.90
C SER A 147 -21.72 -18.73 -16.88
N ALA A 148 -20.89 -19.05 -17.88
CA ALA A 148 -19.53 -18.51 -18.00
C ALA A 148 -19.53 -17.03 -18.44
N GLU A 149 -20.47 -16.64 -19.31
CA GLU A 149 -20.63 -15.26 -19.76
C GLU A 149 -21.25 -14.37 -18.66
N LEU A 150 -22.27 -14.87 -17.95
CA LEU A 150 -22.82 -14.22 -16.76
C LEU A 150 -21.76 -14.03 -15.68
N SER A 151 -20.93 -15.04 -15.41
CA SER A 151 -19.86 -14.93 -14.42
C SER A 151 -18.88 -13.83 -14.81
N ARG A 152 -18.49 -13.72 -16.08
CA ARG A 152 -17.64 -12.62 -16.60
C ARG A 152 -18.30 -11.25 -16.47
N ILE A 153 -19.58 -11.12 -16.78
CA ILE A 153 -20.31 -9.85 -16.67
C ILE A 153 -20.42 -9.42 -15.21
N VAL A 154 -20.74 -10.35 -14.31
CA VAL A 154 -20.84 -10.10 -12.88
C VAL A 154 -19.47 -9.75 -12.30
N GLU A 155 -18.43 -10.48 -12.65
CA GLU A 155 -17.07 -10.22 -12.17
C GLU A 155 -16.56 -8.85 -12.67
N ALA A 156 -16.77 -8.51 -13.94
CA ALA A 156 -16.46 -7.18 -14.47
C ALA A 156 -17.28 -6.06 -13.80
N ALA A 157 -18.56 -6.30 -13.50
CA ALA A 157 -19.41 -5.34 -12.81
C ALA A 157 -18.99 -5.15 -11.35
N VAL A 158 -18.63 -6.24 -10.67
CA VAL A 158 -18.16 -6.25 -9.28
C VAL A 158 -16.79 -5.58 -9.19
N GLU A 159 -15.84 -5.91 -10.06
CA GLU A 159 -14.52 -5.26 -10.10
C GLU A 159 -14.65 -3.75 -10.32
N LYS A 160 -15.50 -3.34 -11.27
CA LYS A 160 -15.81 -1.93 -11.53
C LYS A 160 -16.37 -1.21 -10.30
N LYS A 161 -17.12 -1.91 -9.43
CA LYS A 161 -17.73 -1.36 -8.21
C LYS A 161 -16.82 -1.45 -6.98
N LEU A 162 -15.90 -2.40 -6.93
CA LEU A 162 -14.94 -2.55 -5.85
C LEU A 162 -13.72 -1.63 -6.02
N ARG A 163 -13.36 -1.27 -7.25
CA ARG A 163 -12.24 -0.34 -7.56
C ARG A 163 -12.23 0.93 -6.70
N PRO A 164 -13.34 1.70 -6.57
CA PRO A 164 -13.35 2.88 -5.72
C PRO A 164 -13.12 2.58 -4.25
N VAL A 165 -13.61 1.45 -3.74
CA VAL A 165 -13.48 1.05 -2.33
C VAL A 165 -12.05 0.62 -2.03
N VAL A 166 -11.43 -0.15 -2.92
CA VAL A 166 -10.01 -0.53 -2.80
C VAL A 166 -9.12 0.70 -2.87
N ARG A 167 -9.42 1.66 -3.77
CA ARG A 167 -8.71 2.95 -3.84
C ARG A 167 -8.84 3.74 -2.53
N GLN A 168 -10.05 3.81 -1.96
CA GLN A 168 -10.28 4.47 -0.67
C GLN A 168 -9.55 3.77 0.48
N LEU A 169 -9.47 2.44 0.49
CA LEU A 169 -8.73 1.68 1.51
C LEU A 169 -7.22 1.88 1.39
N ALA A 170 -6.67 1.86 0.18
CA ALA A 170 -5.25 2.15 -0.04
C ALA A 170 -4.88 3.56 0.45
N THR A 171 -5.77 4.53 0.23
CA THR A 171 -5.64 5.90 0.74
C THR A 171 -5.76 5.94 2.27
N ALA A 172 -6.71 5.19 2.85
CA ALA A 172 -6.96 5.06 4.29
C ALA A 172 -5.81 4.44 5.07
N GLU A 173 -5.21 3.36 4.57
CA GLU A 173 -4.07 2.71 5.23
C GLU A 173 -2.84 3.62 5.28
N GLN A 174 -2.67 4.50 4.28
CA GLN A 174 -1.59 5.48 4.26
C GLN A 174 -1.80 6.64 5.25
N HIS A 175 -3.01 6.82 5.82
CA HIS A 175 -3.26 7.81 6.88
C HIS A 175 -2.78 7.40 8.28
N ARG A 176 -2.17 6.22 8.46
CA ARG A 176 -1.40 5.94 9.68
C ARG A 176 -0.16 6.83 9.72
N GLY A 177 -0.31 8.02 10.32
CA GLY A 177 0.81 8.83 10.78
C GLY A 177 1.53 8.16 11.94
N ILE A 178 2.67 8.74 12.34
CA ILE A 178 3.38 8.35 13.57
C ILE A 178 2.37 8.49 14.71
N ASP A 179 2.03 7.37 15.35
CA ASP A 179 1.03 7.35 16.40
C ASP A 179 1.66 8.03 17.64
N ILE A 180 0.89 8.82 18.39
CA ILE A 180 1.40 9.49 19.61
C ILE A 180 1.99 8.44 20.58
N ARG A 181 1.46 7.22 20.55
CA ARG A 181 1.97 6.04 21.27
C ARG A 181 3.38 5.64 20.86
N ASP A 182 3.78 5.79 19.60
CA ASP A 182 5.12 5.45 19.13
C ASP A 182 6.16 6.44 19.69
N ILE A 183 5.78 7.72 19.79
CA ILE A 183 6.63 8.77 20.37
C ILE A 183 6.81 8.53 21.89
N PHE A 184 5.71 8.34 22.63
CA PHE A 184 5.79 8.12 24.07
C PHE A 184 6.45 6.79 24.43
N SER A 185 6.27 5.74 23.63
CA SER A 185 6.94 4.46 23.86
C SER A 185 8.44 4.55 23.62
N GLY A 186 8.89 5.24 22.56
CA GLY A 186 10.30 5.52 22.31
C GLY A 186 10.93 6.35 23.43
N LEU A 187 10.26 7.43 23.87
CA LEU A 187 10.73 8.28 24.97
C LEU A 187 10.81 7.50 26.29
N GLY A 188 9.79 6.68 26.59
CA GLY A 188 9.76 5.83 27.77
C GLY A 188 10.89 4.79 27.78
N TYR A 189 11.23 4.21 26.61
CA TYR A 189 12.33 3.26 26.48
C TYR A 189 13.69 3.90 26.80
N ILE A 190 13.96 5.09 26.26
CA ILE A 190 15.21 5.83 26.52
C ILE A 190 15.32 6.19 28.01
N LEU A 191 14.26 6.75 28.59
CA LEU A 191 14.24 7.11 30.01
C LEU A 191 14.38 5.87 30.91
N GLY A 192 13.77 4.75 30.52
CA GLY A 192 13.87 3.47 31.22
C GLY A 192 15.30 2.93 31.26
N LEU A 193 16.00 2.92 30.12
CA LEU A 193 17.39 2.45 30.05
C LEU A 193 18.35 3.34 30.84
N VAL A 194 18.22 4.66 30.70
CA VAL A 194 19.05 5.62 31.46
C VAL A 194 18.79 5.51 32.96
N GLY A 195 17.52 5.38 33.35
CA GLY A 195 17.13 5.15 34.74
C GLY A 195 17.70 3.86 35.32
N LEU A 196 17.66 2.77 34.55
CA LEU A 196 18.21 1.48 34.97
C LEU A 196 19.74 1.53 35.13
N GLY A 197 20.44 2.13 34.16
CA GLY A 197 21.90 2.29 34.20
C GLY A 197 22.36 3.14 35.38
N THR A 198 21.68 4.25 35.67
CA THR A 198 21.99 5.11 36.81
C THR A 198 21.70 4.41 38.15
N TYR A 199 20.59 3.67 38.25
CA TYR A 199 20.25 2.90 39.45
C TYR A 199 21.29 1.79 39.73
N MET A 200 21.68 1.03 38.72
CA MET A 200 22.72 0.00 38.85
C MET A 200 24.08 0.61 39.22
N GLY A 201 24.46 1.72 38.59
CA GLY A 201 25.69 2.46 38.90
C GLY A 201 25.71 2.98 40.33
N TYR A 202 24.59 3.49 40.84
CA TYR A 202 24.43 3.90 42.24
C TYR A 202 24.59 2.73 43.21
N ARG A 203 23.95 1.59 42.91
CA ARG A 203 24.01 0.38 43.74
C ARG A 203 25.42 -0.22 43.79
N GLN A 204 26.13 -0.25 42.66
CA GLN A 204 27.52 -0.73 42.60
C GLN A 204 28.48 0.16 43.39
N ARG A 205 28.32 1.49 43.36
CA ARG A 205 29.14 2.42 44.16
C ARG A 205 28.87 2.28 45.66
N LYS A 206 27.62 2.03 46.06
CA LYS A 206 27.26 1.79 47.46
C LYS A 206 27.89 0.49 48.00
N ASN A 207 27.95 -0.56 47.18
CA ASN A 207 28.56 -1.83 47.57
C ASN A 207 30.10 -1.80 47.60
N ARG A 208 30.76 -0.92 46.82
CA ARG A 208 32.22 -0.72 46.85
C ARG A 208 32.73 0.16 48.01
N ARG A 209 31.84 0.84 48.73
CA ARG A 209 32.15 1.74 49.85
C ARG A 209 31.88 1.10 51.23
N LYS A 210 31.46 -0.16 51.26
CA LYS A 210 31.47 -1.02 52.44
C LYS A 210 32.68 -1.94 52.35
#